data_AF-A0A9X0HQ93-F1
#
_entry.id   AF-A0A9X0HQ93-F1
#
_cell.length_a   1.000
_cell.length_b   1.000
_cell.length_c   1.000
_cell.angle_alpha   90.00
_cell.angle_beta   90.00
_cell.angle_gamma   90.00
#
_symmetry.space_group_name_H-M   'P 1'
#
loop_
_entity.id
_entity.type
_entity.pdbx_description
1 polymer ?
#
loop_
_entity_poly.entity_id
_entity_poly.type
_entity_poly.pdbx_seq_one_letter_code
_entity_poly.pdbx_strand_id
1 'polypeptide(L)'
;MGVVAACTRVVDSPQPTAELPVAPIAAGQVGKLLSSKVAKADGNLFVSVEPQDCAGVAREVDPPFIVDHHPAAYDGGHWYVDQPETYIEEMVGVYRADFDAGAALAAARQSIESCRGKTFLVTSMSEREYAFELLPPMESESPEILLWSFKGDDWACDSAFVAAHNAAVEISTCGPANGYDVRSLAEEALKRIDTLANTTA
;
A
#
# COMPACT_ATOMS: atom_id res chain seq x y z
N MET A 1 40.99 -37.03 -46.21
CA MET A 1 41.22 -36.42 -44.88
C MET A 1 40.24 -35.28 -44.72
N GLY A 2 39.32 -35.36 -43.75
CA GLY A 2 38.38 -34.28 -43.45
C GLY A 2 37.95 -34.42 -42.00
N VAL A 3 38.50 -33.59 -41.12
CA VAL A 3 38.16 -33.55 -39.71
C VAL A 3 37.03 -32.55 -39.55
N VAL A 4 35.84 -33.03 -39.16
CA VAL A 4 34.70 -32.17 -38.83
C VAL A 4 34.91 -31.70 -37.39
N ALA A 5 35.27 -30.43 -37.22
CA ALA A 5 35.33 -29.80 -35.90
C ALA A 5 33.91 -29.51 -35.41
N ALA A 6 33.47 -30.22 -34.38
CA ALA A 6 32.21 -29.95 -33.70
C ALA A 6 32.39 -28.79 -32.71
N CYS A 7 31.69 -27.69 -32.92
CA CYS A 7 31.61 -26.60 -31.95
C CYS A 7 30.66 -27.00 -30.81
N THR A 8 31.19 -27.45 -29.69
CA THR A 8 30.43 -27.54 -28.45
C THR A 8 30.28 -26.13 -27.87
N ARG A 9 29.10 -25.52 -28.04
CA ARG A 9 28.75 -24.29 -27.37
C ARG A 9 28.58 -24.61 -25.88
N VAL A 10 29.50 -24.10 -25.06
CA VAL A 10 29.34 -24.14 -23.60
C VAL A 10 28.12 -23.27 -23.29
N VAL A 11 27.05 -23.90 -22.85
CA VAL A 11 25.93 -23.20 -22.23
C VAL A 11 26.33 -23.05 -20.78
N ASP A 12 26.65 -21.83 -20.35
CA ASP A 12 26.74 -21.54 -18.91
C ASP A 12 25.42 -21.98 -18.28
N SER A 13 25.47 -22.96 -17.38
CA SER A 13 24.32 -23.32 -16.57
C SER A 13 24.11 -22.19 -15.57
N PRO A 14 23.08 -21.33 -15.70
CA PRO A 14 22.81 -20.34 -14.67
C PRO A 14 22.57 -21.08 -13.36
N GLN A 15 23.41 -20.85 -12.36
CA GLN A 15 23.14 -21.34 -11.02
C GLN A 15 21.98 -20.49 -10.47
N PRO A 16 20.85 -21.10 -10.06
CA PRO A 16 19.80 -20.37 -9.38
C PRO A 16 20.39 -19.85 -8.07
N THR A 17 20.50 -18.52 -7.93
CA THR A 17 20.67 -17.91 -6.62
C THR A 17 19.37 -18.13 -5.86
N ALA A 18 19.43 -18.71 -4.66
CA ALA A 18 18.24 -18.85 -3.83
C ALA A 18 17.65 -17.46 -3.60
N GLU A 19 16.40 -17.25 -4.00
CA GLU A 19 15.69 -16.01 -3.67
C GLU A 19 15.54 -15.89 -2.15
N LEU A 20 15.54 -14.65 -1.65
CA LEU A 20 15.25 -14.41 -0.24
C LEU A 20 13.84 -14.93 0.10
N PRO A 21 13.67 -15.57 1.26
CA PRO A 21 12.37 -16.10 1.66
C PRO A 21 11.37 -14.96 1.87
N VAL A 22 10.09 -15.27 1.68
CA VAL A 22 8.97 -14.41 2.04
C VAL A 22 8.51 -14.80 3.44
N ALA A 23 9.02 -14.09 4.45
CA ALA A 23 8.86 -14.43 5.87
C ALA A 23 9.02 -13.18 6.76
N PRO A 24 8.42 -13.14 7.97
CA PRO A 24 7.68 -14.23 8.63
C PRO A 24 6.28 -14.51 8.05
N ILE A 25 5.66 -13.56 7.37
CA ILE A 25 4.34 -13.74 6.73
C ILE A 25 4.55 -14.31 5.33
N ALA A 26 3.97 -15.46 5.01
CA ALA A 26 4.11 -16.07 3.69
C ALA A 26 3.28 -15.33 2.62
N ALA A 27 3.75 -15.32 1.38
CA ALA A 27 3.04 -14.71 0.24
C ALA A 27 1.57 -15.15 0.12
N GLY A 28 1.29 -16.44 0.34
CA GLY A 28 -0.07 -16.99 0.31
C GLY A 28 -1.01 -16.50 1.42
N GLN A 29 -0.52 -15.72 2.38
CA GLN A 29 -1.30 -15.12 3.46
C GLN A 29 -1.69 -13.66 3.20
N VAL A 30 -1.30 -13.06 2.06
CA VAL A 30 -1.55 -11.63 1.78
C VAL A 30 -3.01 -11.21 1.97
N GLY A 31 -3.97 -11.98 1.47
CA GLY A 31 -5.40 -11.66 1.64
C GLY A 31 -5.91 -11.75 3.07
N LYS A 32 -5.14 -12.29 4.02
CA LYS A 32 -5.45 -12.26 5.47
C LYS A 32 -5.07 -10.93 6.13
N LEU A 33 -4.36 -10.06 5.42
CA LEU A 33 -4.06 -8.69 5.86
C LEU A 33 -5.24 -7.74 5.64
N LEU A 34 -6.10 -8.04 4.67
CA LEU A 34 -7.35 -7.31 4.44
C LEU A 34 -8.33 -7.51 5.60
N SER A 35 -9.15 -6.51 5.88
CA SER A 35 -10.24 -6.66 6.84
C SER A 35 -11.26 -7.70 6.37
N SER A 36 -11.98 -8.30 7.32
CA SER A 36 -13.03 -9.29 7.01
C SER A 36 -14.24 -8.70 6.28
N LYS A 37 -14.30 -7.37 6.14
CA LYS A 37 -15.38 -6.64 5.47
C LYS A 37 -15.13 -6.47 3.97
N VAL A 38 -13.87 -6.59 3.53
CA VAL A 38 -13.48 -6.37 2.14
C VAL A 38 -14.23 -7.31 1.20
N ALA A 39 -14.91 -6.73 0.22
CA ALA A 39 -15.38 -7.44 -0.96
C ALA A 39 -14.24 -7.51 -1.99
N LYS A 40 -14.07 -8.66 -2.65
CA LYS A 40 -13.07 -8.86 -3.72
C LYS A 40 -13.50 -8.25 -5.05
N ALA A 41 -13.79 -6.97 -5.04
CA ALA A 41 -14.01 -6.14 -6.21
C ALA A 41 -13.31 -4.81 -5.97
N ASP A 42 -12.95 -4.11 -7.04
CA ASP A 42 -12.39 -2.76 -6.90
C ASP A 42 -13.51 -1.74 -6.73
N GLY A 43 -13.27 -0.73 -5.90
CA GLY A 43 -14.12 0.46 -5.80
C GLY A 43 -13.89 1.42 -6.97
N ASN A 44 -14.31 2.68 -6.80
CA ASN A 44 -13.94 3.74 -7.74
C ASN A 44 -12.59 4.36 -7.34
N LEU A 45 -11.53 3.57 -7.52
CA LEU A 45 -10.19 3.90 -7.04
C LEU A 45 -9.61 5.18 -7.68
N PHE A 46 -8.72 5.85 -6.96
CA PHE A 46 -7.87 6.91 -7.48
C PHE A 46 -6.71 6.35 -8.32
N VAL A 47 -6.69 6.68 -9.62
CA VAL A 47 -5.79 6.08 -10.62
C VAL A 47 -4.56 6.94 -10.95
N SER A 48 -4.65 8.25 -10.81
CA SER A 48 -3.55 9.17 -11.09
C SER A 48 -3.53 10.32 -10.10
N VAL A 49 -2.32 10.85 -9.86
CA VAL A 49 -2.10 12.00 -8.98
C VAL A 49 -1.05 12.91 -9.62
N GLU A 50 -1.34 14.20 -9.69
CA GLU A 50 -0.41 15.22 -10.12
C GLU A 50 -0.21 16.29 -9.03
N PRO A 51 1.03 16.70 -8.71
CA PRO A 51 2.28 16.23 -9.29
C PRO A 51 2.64 14.80 -8.84
N GLN A 52 3.43 14.10 -9.67
CA GLN A 52 3.76 12.68 -9.46
C GLN A 52 4.49 12.40 -8.14
N ASP A 53 5.22 13.38 -7.58
CA ASP A 53 5.84 13.27 -6.26
C ASP A 53 4.82 13.16 -5.12
N CYS A 54 3.55 13.48 -5.37
CA CYS A 54 2.44 13.29 -4.43
C CYS A 54 1.61 12.04 -4.68
N ALA A 55 2.01 11.17 -5.61
CA ALA A 55 1.26 9.95 -5.91
C ALA A 55 1.05 9.04 -4.70
N GLY A 56 2.04 8.92 -3.80
CA GLY A 56 1.89 8.12 -2.58
C GLY A 56 0.82 8.63 -1.62
N VAL A 57 0.42 9.90 -1.71
CA VAL A 57 -0.56 10.49 -0.77
C VAL A 57 -1.99 10.01 -1.04
N ALA A 58 -2.31 9.65 -2.28
CA ALA A 58 -3.69 9.39 -2.69
C ALA A 58 -3.89 8.36 -3.81
N ARG A 59 -2.86 7.88 -4.51
CA ARG A 59 -3.07 6.92 -5.62
C ARG A 59 -3.36 5.53 -5.05
N GLU A 60 -4.50 4.97 -5.40
CA GLU A 60 -4.99 3.68 -4.88
C GLU A 60 -4.80 2.54 -5.90
N VAL A 61 -4.76 2.85 -7.20
CA VAL A 61 -4.28 1.89 -8.21
C VAL A 61 -2.76 1.91 -8.26
N ASP A 62 -2.15 0.73 -8.15
CA ASP A 62 -0.70 0.57 -8.00
C ASP A 62 -0.15 1.52 -6.92
N PRO A 63 -0.61 1.40 -5.66
CA PRO A 63 -0.37 2.38 -4.62
C PRO A 63 1.13 2.45 -4.27
N PRO A 64 1.80 3.61 -4.46
CA PRO A 64 3.26 3.71 -4.33
C PRO A 64 3.82 3.20 -3.01
N PHE A 65 3.14 3.46 -1.88
CA PHE A 65 3.61 3.02 -0.57
C PHE A 65 3.58 1.49 -0.39
N ILE A 66 2.89 0.78 -1.28
CA ILE A 66 2.90 -0.69 -1.30
C ILE A 66 3.78 -1.22 -2.42
N VAL A 67 3.55 -0.79 -3.67
CA VAL A 67 4.12 -1.44 -4.86
C VAL A 67 5.57 -1.08 -5.13
N ASP A 68 6.02 0.13 -4.76
CA ASP A 68 7.40 0.57 -5.02
C ASP A 68 8.43 -0.20 -4.16
N HIS A 69 7.94 -0.86 -3.10
CA HIS A 69 8.73 -1.77 -2.28
C HIS A 69 8.79 -3.21 -2.84
N HIS A 70 8.24 -3.46 -4.03
CA HIS A 70 8.31 -4.73 -4.76
C HIS A 70 7.80 -5.93 -3.92
N PRO A 71 6.52 -5.94 -3.52
CA PRO A 71 5.96 -7.02 -2.74
C PRO A 71 6.07 -8.36 -3.47
N ALA A 72 6.32 -9.42 -2.72
CA ALA A 72 6.25 -10.78 -3.23
C ALA A 72 4.80 -11.23 -3.49
N ALA A 73 3.85 -10.63 -2.77
CA ALA A 73 2.42 -10.74 -3.04
C ALA A 73 1.70 -9.45 -2.66
N TYR A 74 0.74 -9.05 -3.49
CA TYR A 74 -0.10 -7.86 -3.33
C TYR A 74 -1.57 -8.26 -3.47
N ASP A 75 -2.45 -7.66 -2.67
CA ASP A 75 -3.90 -7.82 -2.76
C ASP A 75 -4.58 -6.50 -2.37
N GLY A 76 -5.85 -6.36 -2.68
CA GLY A 76 -6.61 -5.16 -2.34
C GLY A 76 -8.12 -5.41 -2.38
N GLY A 77 -8.88 -4.45 -1.87
CA GLY A 77 -10.31 -4.41 -2.08
C GLY A 77 -11.02 -3.36 -1.25
N HIS A 78 -12.33 -3.28 -1.46
CA HIS A 78 -13.15 -2.21 -0.93
C HIS A 78 -14.28 -2.71 -0.03
N TRP A 79 -14.78 -1.82 0.81
CA TRP A 79 -16.08 -1.94 1.47
C TRP A 79 -16.62 -0.54 1.78
N TYR A 80 -17.90 -0.45 2.15
CA TYR A 80 -18.54 0.85 2.37
C TYR A 80 -19.37 0.88 3.66
N VAL A 81 -19.58 2.08 4.17
CA VAL A 81 -20.49 2.39 5.27
C VAL A 81 -21.48 3.45 4.80
N ASP A 82 -22.77 3.24 5.07
CA ASP A 82 -23.83 4.16 4.63
C ASP A 82 -23.90 5.46 5.45
N GLN A 83 -23.55 5.41 6.75
CA GLN A 83 -23.73 6.53 7.68
C GLN A 83 -22.52 6.72 8.61
N PRO A 84 -21.72 7.78 8.42
CA PRO A 84 -21.71 8.65 7.23
C PRO A 84 -21.31 7.84 5.98
N GLU A 85 -21.75 8.28 4.81
CA GLU A 85 -21.35 7.67 3.54
C GLU A 85 -19.82 7.70 3.43
N THR A 86 -19.21 6.52 3.49
CA THR A 86 -17.75 6.35 3.47
C THR A 86 -17.39 5.14 2.63
N TYR A 87 -16.48 5.33 1.69
CA TYR A 87 -15.84 4.28 0.90
C TYR A 87 -14.48 3.99 1.53
N ILE A 88 -14.21 2.72 1.79
CA ILE A 88 -12.98 2.26 2.43
C ILE A 88 -12.25 1.37 1.45
N GLU A 89 -11.04 1.77 1.08
CA GLU A 89 -10.13 1.00 0.25
C GLU A 89 -8.99 0.47 1.12
N GLU A 90 -8.64 -0.80 0.94
CA GLU A 90 -7.50 -1.43 1.61
C GLU A 90 -6.58 -2.05 0.56
N MET A 91 -5.29 -1.70 0.64
CA MET A 91 -4.24 -2.23 -0.24
C MET A 91 -3.13 -2.82 0.61
N VAL A 92 -2.72 -4.06 0.30
CA VAL A 92 -1.83 -4.84 1.19
C VAL A 92 -0.68 -5.47 0.44
N GLY A 93 0.49 -5.47 1.07
CA GLY A 93 1.72 -6.07 0.53
C GLY A 93 2.37 -7.03 1.53
N VAL A 94 2.85 -8.17 1.03
CA VAL A 94 3.78 -9.06 1.73
C VAL A 94 5.09 -9.09 0.97
N TYR A 95 6.19 -8.88 1.67
CA TYR A 95 7.52 -8.67 1.13
C TYR A 95 8.48 -9.79 1.50
N ARG A 96 9.66 -9.79 0.88
CA ARG A 96 10.76 -10.68 1.24
C ARG A 96 11.36 -10.29 2.60
N ALA A 97 12.14 -11.19 3.18
CA ALA A 97 12.67 -11.07 4.55
C ALA A 97 13.64 -9.88 4.77
N ASP A 98 14.09 -9.22 3.71
CA ASP A 98 14.91 -8.00 3.74
C ASP A 98 14.10 -6.71 3.69
N PHE A 99 12.77 -6.78 3.67
CA PHE A 99 11.92 -5.60 3.77
C PHE A 99 12.14 -4.87 5.09
N ASP A 100 12.46 -3.59 5.00
CA ASP A 100 12.62 -2.70 6.14
C ASP A 100 11.35 -1.85 6.30
N ALA A 101 10.45 -2.31 7.18
CA ALA A 101 9.21 -1.61 7.50
C ALA A 101 9.46 -0.19 8.05
N GLY A 102 10.52 0.00 8.84
CA GLY A 102 10.87 1.30 9.39
C GLY A 102 11.32 2.29 8.31
N ALA A 103 12.11 1.81 7.35
CA ALA A 103 12.50 2.60 6.19
C ALA A 103 11.30 2.94 5.29
N ALA A 104 10.36 2.00 5.10
CA ALA A 104 9.13 2.24 4.35
C ALA A 104 8.29 3.35 5.00
N LEU A 105 8.10 3.30 6.32
CA LEU A 105 7.40 4.35 7.08
C LEU A 105 8.13 5.69 7.02
N ALA A 106 9.46 5.71 7.12
CA ALA A 106 10.23 6.94 7.01
C ALA A 106 10.08 7.59 5.60
N ALA A 107 10.11 6.77 4.55
CA ALA A 107 9.93 7.21 3.17
C ALA A 107 8.51 7.74 2.92
N ALA A 108 7.48 7.02 3.38
CA ALA A 108 6.08 7.45 3.27
C ALA A 108 5.84 8.79 4.00
N ARG A 109 6.36 8.93 5.24
CA ARG A 109 6.30 10.18 5.99
C ARG A 109 6.95 11.34 5.23
N GLN A 110 8.14 11.11 4.65
CA GLN A 110 8.82 12.12 3.85
C GLN A 110 7.99 12.53 2.62
N SER A 111 7.37 11.56 1.93
CA SER A 111 6.49 11.82 0.79
C SER A 111 5.30 12.69 1.19
N ILE A 112 4.60 12.33 2.27
CA ILE A 112 3.45 13.09 2.80
C ILE A 112 3.86 14.52 3.15
N GLU A 113 4.94 14.69 3.90
CA GLU A 113 5.42 16.02 4.29
C GLU A 113 5.85 16.88 3.09
N SER A 114 6.43 16.26 2.05
CA SER A 114 6.83 16.96 0.83
C SER A 114 5.66 17.51 0.00
N CYS A 115 4.45 16.97 0.24
CA CYS A 115 3.22 17.40 -0.42
C CYS A 115 2.43 18.43 0.37
N ARG A 116 2.83 18.70 1.62
CA ARG A 116 2.16 19.67 2.48
C ARG A 116 2.24 21.08 1.90
N GLY A 117 1.09 21.75 1.81
CA GLY A 117 0.99 23.10 1.22
C GLY A 117 1.00 23.12 -0.31
N LYS A 118 0.95 21.96 -0.97
CA LYS A 118 0.68 21.84 -2.41
C LYS A 118 -0.78 21.40 -2.62
N THR A 119 -1.39 21.92 -3.66
CA THR A 119 -2.58 21.29 -4.25
C THR A 119 -2.13 20.14 -5.14
N PHE A 120 -2.76 18.97 -5.01
CA PHE A 120 -2.56 17.84 -5.90
C PHE A 120 -3.89 17.43 -6.55
N LEU A 121 -3.83 17.14 -7.85
CA LEU A 121 -4.96 16.72 -8.65
C LEU A 121 -5.03 15.20 -8.67
N VAL A 122 -6.22 14.64 -8.47
CA VAL A 122 -6.46 13.19 -8.46
C VAL A 122 -7.52 12.84 -9.49
N THR A 123 -7.27 11.84 -10.33
CA THR A 123 -8.29 11.27 -11.22
C THR A 123 -8.71 9.90 -10.72
N SER A 124 -10.00 9.62 -10.69
CA SER A 124 -10.55 8.30 -10.33
C SER A 124 -10.83 7.42 -11.55
N MET A 125 -11.13 6.13 -11.32
CA MET A 125 -11.51 5.17 -12.36
C MET A 125 -12.74 5.60 -13.17
N SER A 126 -13.65 6.36 -12.57
CA SER A 126 -14.83 6.95 -13.23
C SER A 126 -14.55 8.31 -13.90
N GLU A 127 -13.27 8.64 -14.11
CA GLU A 127 -12.80 9.87 -14.77
C GLU A 127 -13.22 11.16 -14.04
N ARG A 128 -13.55 11.07 -12.73
CA ARG A 128 -13.74 12.26 -11.89
C ARG A 128 -12.39 12.80 -11.45
N GLU A 129 -12.24 14.11 -11.58
CA GLU A 129 -11.07 14.86 -11.12
C GLU A 129 -11.37 15.57 -9.80
N TYR A 130 -10.40 15.54 -8.89
CA TYR A 130 -10.46 16.22 -7.60
C TYR A 130 -9.20 17.05 -7.41
N ALA A 131 -9.34 18.24 -6.84
CA ALA A 131 -8.22 19.03 -6.34
C ALA A 131 -8.19 18.91 -4.82
N PHE A 132 -7.09 18.36 -4.30
CA PHE A 132 -6.94 18.09 -2.88
C PHE A 132 -5.77 18.85 -2.28
N GLU A 133 -5.89 19.13 -0.98
CA GLU A 133 -4.80 19.62 -0.14
C GLU A 133 -4.71 18.78 1.13
N LEU A 134 -3.48 18.53 1.58
CA LEU A 134 -3.23 17.88 2.86
C LEU A 134 -3.69 18.77 4.02
N LEU A 135 -4.41 18.15 4.96
CA LEU A 135 -4.78 18.75 6.23
C LEU A 135 -3.59 18.74 7.21
N PRO A 136 -3.67 19.48 8.33
CA PRO A 136 -2.63 19.47 9.36
C PRO A 136 -2.23 18.04 9.79
N PRO A 137 -0.97 17.82 10.19
CA PRO A 137 -0.47 16.50 10.56
C PRO A 137 -1.35 15.81 11.61
N MET A 138 -1.48 14.49 11.47
CA MET A 138 -2.12 13.63 12.45
C MET A 138 -1.08 12.70 13.05
N GLU A 139 -1.05 12.64 14.37
CA GLU A 139 -0.09 11.77 15.07
C GLU A 139 -0.71 10.39 15.33
N SER A 140 0.09 9.36 15.14
CA SER A 140 -0.16 8.02 15.65
C SER A 140 0.54 7.83 16.99
N GLU A 141 -0.06 7.04 17.89
CA GLU A 141 0.61 6.62 19.13
C GLU A 141 1.56 5.42 18.90
N SER A 142 1.45 4.76 17.75
CA SER A 142 2.32 3.65 17.33
C SER A 142 3.32 4.11 16.26
N PRO A 143 4.61 3.75 16.38
CA PRO A 143 5.61 4.07 15.36
C PRO A 143 5.42 3.31 14.04
N GLU A 144 4.66 2.21 14.05
CA GLU A 144 4.34 1.39 12.87
C GLU A 144 3.20 1.97 12.02
N ILE A 145 2.59 3.07 12.44
CA ILE A 145 1.40 3.65 11.81
C ILE A 145 1.67 5.12 11.46
N LEU A 146 1.37 5.50 10.22
CA LEU A 146 1.24 6.88 9.77
C LEU A 146 -0.23 7.17 9.49
N LEU A 147 -0.66 8.39 9.84
CA LEU A 147 -2.00 8.89 9.57
C LEU A 147 -1.88 10.23 8.83
N TRP A 148 -2.74 10.45 7.85
CA TRP A 148 -2.88 11.75 7.20
C TRP A 148 -4.30 11.93 6.69
N SER A 149 -4.68 13.18 6.49
CA SER A 149 -5.96 13.51 5.85
C SER A 149 -5.73 14.52 4.75
N PHE A 150 -6.58 14.47 3.74
CA PHE A 150 -6.64 15.46 2.68
C PHE A 150 -8.09 15.71 2.30
N LYS A 151 -8.35 16.89 1.74
CA LYS A 151 -9.70 17.26 1.32
C LYS A 151 -9.70 18.19 0.12
N GLY A 152 -10.84 18.20 -0.56
CA GLY A 152 -11.20 19.12 -1.62
C GLY A 152 -12.51 19.81 -1.27
N ASP A 153 -13.24 20.25 -2.29
CA ASP A 153 -14.48 21.01 -2.11
C ASP A 153 -15.64 20.13 -1.61
N ASP A 154 -15.80 18.93 -2.15
CA ASP A 154 -16.93 18.02 -1.91
C ASP A 154 -16.52 16.57 -1.58
N TRP A 155 -15.22 16.33 -1.44
CA TRP A 155 -14.67 15.02 -1.14
C TRP A 155 -13.49 15.14 -0.20
N ALA A 156 -13.36 14.18 0.71
CA ALA A 156 -12.32 14.18 1.72
C ALA A 156 -11.95 12.76 2.13
N CYS A 157 -10.69 12.56 2.49
CA CYS A 157 -10.15 11.27 2.85
C CYS A 157 -9.31 11.36 4.12
N ASP A 158 -9.51 10.41 5.02
CA ASP A 158 -8.58 10.07 6.09
C ASP A 158 -7.87 8.79 5.68
N SER A 159 -6.55 8.72 5.88
CA SER A 159 -5.73 7.64 5.35
C SER A 159 -4.72 7.17 6.38
N ALA A 160 -4.34 5.90 6.26
CA ALA A 160 -3.34 5.27 7.09
C ALA A 160 -2.38 4.42 6.27
N PHE A 161 -1.13 4.39 6.70
CA PHE A 161 -0.12 3.46 6.21
C PHE A 161 0.49 2.76 7.41
N VAL A 162 0.43 1.44 7.40
CA VAL A 162 0.89 0.56 8.47
C VAL A 162 1.95 -0.36 7.90
N ALA A 163 3.13 -0.43 8.52
CA ALA A 163 4.15 -1.38 8.12
C ALA A 163 4.84 -2.01 9.33
N ALA A 164 4.94 -3.33 9.33
CA ALA A 164 5.64 -4.09 10.36
C ALA A 164 6.07 -5.46 9.82
N HIS A 165 7.14 -6.03 10.39
CA HIS A 165 7.74 -7.28 9.93
C HIS A 165 8.04 -7.24 8.43
N ASN A 166 7.48 -8.14 7.64
CA ASN A 166 7.59 -8.18 6.17
C ASN A 166 6.26 -7.83 5.48
N ALA A 167 5.42 -6.98 6.06
CA ALA A 167 4.13 -6.60 5.48
C ALA A 167 3.82 -5.12 5.64
N ALA A 168 2.95 -4.63 4.76
CA ALA A 168 2.39 -3.30 4.83
C ALA A 168 0.91 -3.29 4.42
N VAL A 169 0.17 -2.33 4.95
CA VAL A 169 -1.26 -2.09 4.69
C VAL A 169 -1.47 -0.59 4.53
N GLU A 170 -2.06 -0.19 3.42
CA GLU A 170 -2.54 1.17 3.18
C GLU A 170 -4.08 1.16 3.21
N ILE A 171 -4.66 2.15 3.86
CA ILE A 171 -6.11 2.30 4.03
C ILE A 171 -6.48 3.73 3.68
N SER A 172 -7.48 3.92 2.80
CA SER A 172 -8.13 5.21 2.59
C SER A 172 -9.60 5.10 3.01
N THR A 173 -10.09 6.12 3.69
CA THR A 173 -11.51 6.24 4.05
C THR A 173 -12.01 7.58 3.52
N CYS A 174 -12.78 7.53 2.45
CA CYS A 174 -13.17 8.70 1.69
C CYS A 174 -14.68 8.89 1.66
N GLY A 175 -15.13 10.13 1.70
CA GLY A 175 -16.55 10.49 1.59
C GLY A 175 -16.75 11.99 1.45
N PRO A 176 -18.00 12.47 1.61
CA PRO A 176 -18.30 13.91 1.54
C PRO A 176 -17.59 14.77 2.60
N ALA A 177 -17.10 14.16 3.68
CA ALA A 177 -16.32 14.82 4.72
C ALA A 177 -15.38 13.82 5.42
N ASN A 178 -14.28 14.33 5.99
CA ASN A 178 -13.43 13.58 6.93
C ASN A 178 -14.19 13.21 8.21
N GLY A 179 -13.66 12.24 8.95
CA GLY A 179 -14.14 11.89 10.29
C GLY A 179 -14.46 10.41 10.49
N TYR A 180 -14.16 9.56 9.51
CA TYR A 180 -14.18 8.12 9.74
C TYR A 180 -12.97 7.73 10.60
N ASP A 181 -13.14 6.75 11.49
CA ASP A 181 -12.10 6.34 12.42
C ASP A 181 -11.04 5.45 11.75
N VAL A 182 -10.23 6.04 10.88
CA VAL A 182 -9.12 5.35 10.18
C VAL A 182 -8.03 4.90 11.16
N ARG A 183 -7.92 5.53 12.34
CA ARG A 183 -6.98 5.13 13.38
C ARG A 183 -7.30 3.73 13.90
N SER A 184 -8.56 3.48 14.26
CA SER A 184 -8.98 2.14 14.69
C SER A 184 -8.74 1.09 13.60
N LEU A 185 -8.97 1.44 12.31
CA LEU A 185 -8.66 0.54 11.20
C LEU A 185 -7.16 0.23 11.09
N ALA A 186 -6.30 1.23 11.28
CA ALA A 186 -4.85 1.09 11.26
C ALA A 186 -4.33 0.21 12.41
N GLU A 187 -4.87 0.39 13.63
CA GLU A 187 -4.55 -0.43 14.79
C GLU A 187 -4.99 -1.88 14.59
N GLU A 188 -6.17 -2.09 14.02
CA GLU A 188 -6.63 -3.43 13.64
C GLU A 188 -5.75 -4.06 12.56
N ALA A 189 -5.27 -3.28 11.58
CA ALA A 189 -4.35 -3.76 10.56
C ALA A 189 -3.00 -4.16 11.14
N LEU A 190 -2.42 -3.34 12.02
CA LEU A 190 -1.18 -3.67 12.74
C LEU A 190 -1.34 -4.98 13.52
N LYS A 191 -2.46 -5.14 14.24
CA LYS A 191 -2.77 -6.38 14.95
C LYS A 191 -2.86 -7.59 14.03
N ARG A 192 -3.43 -7.45 12.81
CA ARG A 192 -3.47 -8.54 11.81
C ARG A 192 -2.05 -8.90 11.35
N ILE A 193 -1.22 -7.91 11.05
CA ILE A 193 0.20 -8.12 10.70
C ILE A 193 0.91 -8.89 11.82
N ASP A 194 0.84 -8.39 13.05
CA ASP A 194 1.51 -9.01 14.21
C ASP A 194 1.01 -10.44 14.47
N THR A 195 -0.30 -10.67 14.32
CA THR A 195 -0.87 -12.02 14.49
C THR A 195 -0.29 -12.97 13.45
N LEU A 196 -0.25 -12.58 12.18
CA LEU A 196 0.28 -13.43 11.11
C LEU A 196 1.77 -13.68 11.26
N ALA A 197 2.55 -12.65 11.60
CA ALA A 197 3.99 -12.76 11.80
C ALA A 197 4.36 -13.69 12.98
N ASN A 198 3.52 -13.73 14.02
CA ASN A 198 3.71 -14.58 15.19
C ASN A 198 3.02 -15.96 15.08
N THR A 199 2.32 -16.23 13.98
CA THR A 199 1.76 -17.57 13.73
C THR A 199 2.86 -18.42 13.13
N THR A 200 3.30 -19.47 13.83
CA THR A 200 4.27 -20.43 13.29
C THR A 200 3.69 -21.04 12.01
N ALA A 201 4.33 -20.77 10.87
CA ALA A 201 4.04 -21.44 9.60
C ALA A 201 4.41 -22.93 9.65
#